data_AF-A0A3D2GC54-F1
#
_entry.id   AF-A0A3D2GC54-F1
#
_cell.length_a   1.000
_cell.length_b   1.000
_cell.length_c   1.000
_cell.angle_alpha   90.00
_cell.angle_beta   90.00
_cell.angle_gamma   90.00
#
_symmetry.space_group_name_H-M   'P 1'
#
loop_
_entity.id
_entity.type
_entity.pdbx_description
1 polymer ?
#
loop_
_entity_poly.entity_id
_entity_poly.type
_entity_poly.pdbx_seq_one_letter_code
_entity_poly.pdbx_strand_id
1 'polypeptide(L)'
;GFKYIGEQIKLFEQTGSNNYVFGLEESYGCLAGTHARDKDAVVAVMCLCEVAAWCKKHGKTLYDMMLEIYEKYGYYKETQYAITLKGIDGSKQIAAIMDKLRSNPPKKFGELDVVRVRDYEKDVITELATGKTYPTGLPKSNVLYFDLTNDSWCCARPSGTEPKIKFYMGVKGTSLEDAQNKVEALTAEVKAVLD
;
A
#
# COMPACT_ATOMS: atom_id res chain seq x y z
N GLY A 1 8.81 7.04 0.94
CA GLY A 1 9.45 8.34 0.70
C GLY A 1 10.40 8.17 -0.47
N PHE A 2 10.31 9.03 -1.47
CA PHE A 2 10.98 8.84 -2.77
C PHE A 2 12.50 8.67 -2.71
N LYS A 3 13.15 9.14 -1.62
CA LYS A 3 14.58 8.91 -1.35
C LYS A 3 15.02 7.45 -1.51
N TYR A 4 14.18 6.48 -1.14
CA TYR A 4 14.51 5.06 -1.26
C TYR A 4 14.50 4.59 -2.72
N ILE A 5 13.65 5.16 -3.58
CA ILE A 5 13.67 4.92 -5.02
C ILE A 5 14.95 5.54 -5.63
N GLY A 6 15.27 6.77 -5.24
CA GLY A 6 16.51 7.44 -5.67
C GLY A 6 17.80 6.68 -5.27
N GLU A 7 17.80 6.07 -4.08
CA GLU A 7 18.90 5.19 -3.63
C GLU A 7 19.02 3.93 -4.51
N GLN A 8 17.90 3.28 -4.85
CA GLN A 8 17.94 2.13 -5.76
C GLN A 8 18.46 2.50 -7.15
N ILE A 9 18.08 3.67 -7.69
CA ILE A 9 18.63 4.19 -8.96
C ILE A 9 20.15 4.30 -8.86
N LYS A 10 20.65 4.96 -7.79
CA LYS A 10 22.10 5.11 -7.56
C LYS A 10 22.80 3.75 -7.46
N LEU A 11 22.23 2.80 -6.72
CA LEU A 11 22.83 1.47 -6.55
C LEU A 11 22.91 0.74 -7.89
N PHE A 12 21.85 0.77 -8.70
CA PHE A 12 21.82 0.12 -10.01
C PHE A 12 22.83 0.71 -10.99
N GLU A 13 23.00 2.03 -10.99
CA GLU A 13 24.02 2.71 -11.80
C GLU A 13 25.45 2.36 -11.36
N GLN A 14 25.68 2.24 -10.04
CA GLN A 14 27.01 1.94 -9.49
C GLN A 14 27.42 0.48 -9.71
N THR A 15 26.48 -0.46 -9.55
CA THR A 15 26.76 -1.89 -9.67
C THR A 15 26.60 -2.40 -11.09
N GLY A 16 25.89 -1.66 -11.96
CA GLY A 16 25.47 -2.14 -13.27
C GLY A 16 24.47 -3.30 -13.19
N SER A 17 23.85 -3.54 -12.04
CA SER A 17 23.04 -4.75 -11.83
C SER A 17 21.69 -4.72 -12.53
N ASN A 18 21.11 -3.54 -12.75
CA ASN A 18 19.78 -3.36 -13.33
C ASN A 18 19.67 -2.02 -14.08
N ASN A 19 18.62 -1.89 -14.90
CA ASN A 19 18.19 -0.61 -15.46
C ASN A 19 16.89 -0.17 -14.77
N TYR A 20 16.91 1.00 -14.12
CA TYR A 20 15.69 1.59 -13.59
C TYR A 20 14.79 2.06 -14.73
N VAL A 21 13.52 1.66 -14.69
CA VAL A 21 12.51 2.02 -15.70
C VAL A 21 11.49 2.99 -15.12
N PHE A 22 10.87 2.62 -14.00
CA PHE A 22 9.77 3.38 -13.40
C PHE A 22 9.66 3.09 -11.91
N GLY A 23 9.15 4.07 -11.17
CA GLY A 23 8.90 3.99 -9.74
C GLY A 23 7.84 5.00 -9.33
N LEU A 24 7.00 4.62 -8.36
CA LEU A 24 5.87 5.42 -7.93
C LEU A 24 5.60 5.31 -6.42
N GLU A 25 4.84 6.25 -5.90
CA GLU A 25 4.19 6.21 -4.59
C GLU A 25 2.69 6.44 -4.77
N GLU A 26 1.85 5.85 -3.91
CA GLU A 26 0.38 5.97 -3.94
C GLU A 26 -0.11 7.44 -3.94
N SER A 27 0.68 8.36 -3.38
CA SER A 27 0.41 9.80 -3.37
C SER A 27 0.66 10.50 -4.74
N TYR A 28 0.44 9.79 -5.84
CA TYR A 28 0.54 10.26 -7.24
C TYR A 28 1.93 10.72 -7.69
N GLY A 29 2.96 10.37 -6.94
CA GLY A 29 4.33 10.74 -7.26
C GLY A 29 5.06 9.63 -8.00
N CYS A 30 5.54 9.87 -9.21
CA CYS A 30 6.31 8.88 -9.96
C CYS A 30 7.46 9.50 -10.76
N LEU A 31 8.35 8.63 -11.22
CA LEU A 31 9.49 8.97 -12.08
C LEU A 31 9.69 7.86 -13.11
N ALA A 32 9.64 8.23 -14.39
CA ALA A 32 10.11 7.39 -15.49
C ALA A 32 11.56 7.76 -15.84
N GLY A 33 12.43 6.77 -15.95
CA GLY A 33 13.85 6.97 -16.25
C GLY A 33 14.67 7.55 -15.10
N THR A 34 15.93 7.90 -15.37
CA THR A 34 16.94 8.28 -14.36
C THR A 34 17.42 9.73 -14.50
N HIS A 35 16.70 10.59 -15.21
CA HIS A 35 17.11 12.01 -15.38
C HIS A 35 17.02 12.81 -14.08
N ALA A 36 16.15 12.41 -13.16
CA ALA A 36 15.98 13.01 -11.84
C ALA A 36 16.24 11.99 -10.71
N ARG A 37 16.36 12.50 -9.48
CA ARG A 37 16.36 11.69 -8.24
C ARG A 37 15.15 12.01 -7.36
N ASP A 38 14.13 12.60 -7.97
CA ASP A 38 12.85 12.95 -7.37
C ASP A 38 11.73 12.70 -8.38
N LYS A 39 10.48 12.86 -7.94
CA LYS A 39 9.29 12.73 -8.76
C LYS A 39 9.28 13.78 -9.87
N ASP A 40 8.74 13.40 -11.02
CA ASP A 40 8.54 14.31 -12.14
C ASP A 40 7.18 14.05 -12.79
N ALA A 41 6.25 14.97 -12.58
CA ALA A 41 4.91 14.88 -13.15
C ALA A 41 4.91 15.10 -14.67
N VAL A 42 5.85 15.89 -15.21
CA VAL A 42 5.90 16.21 -16.64
C VAL A 42 6.29 14.97 -17.44
N VAL A 43 7.31 14.23 -16.99
CA VAL A 43 7.67 12.96 -17.65
C VAL A 43 6.55 11.93 -17.53
N ALA A 44 5.85 11.87 -16.40
CA ALA A 44 4.75 10.94 -16.18
C ALA A 44 3.58 11.22 -17.14
N VAL A 45 3.21 12.50 -17.29
CA VAL A 45 2.17 12.93 -18.24
C VAL A 45 2.62 12.68 -19.68
N MET A 46 3.90 12.90 -20.00
CA MET A 46 4.44 12.58 -21.33
C MET A 46 4.28 11.08 -21.65
N CYS A 47 4.65 10.19 -20.73
CA CYS A 47 4.42 8.75 -20.88
C CYS A 47 2.93 8.41 -21.04
N LEU A 48 2.04 9.04 -20.27
CA LEU A 48 0.59 8.83 -20.40
C LEU A 48 0.07 9.31 -21.78
N CYS A 49 0.59 10.41 -22.31
CA CYS A 49 0.26 10.90 -23.66
C CYS A 49 0.67 9.89 -24.74
N GLU A 50 1.82 9.23 -24.58
CA GLU A 50 2.25 8.16 -25.49
C GLU A 50 1.29 6.96 -25.44
N VAL A 51 0.89 6.53 -24.24
CA VAL A 51 -0.12 5.47 -24.08
C VAL A 51 -1.46 5.88 -24.69
N ALA A 52 -1.89 7.13 -24.51
CA ALA A 52 -3.12 7.65 -25.10
C ALA A 52 -3.07 7.68 -26.64
N ALA A 53 -1.93 8.08 -27.22
CA ALA A 53 -1.71 8.04 -28.66
C ALA A 53 -1.74 6.61 -29.20
N TRP A 54 -1.12 5.67 -28.49
CA TRP A 54 -1.18 4.25 -28.82
C TRP A 54 -2.62 3.72 -28.76
N CYS A 55 -3.38 4.02 -27.69
CA CYS A 55 -4.77 3.60 -27.56
C CYS A 55 -5.61 4.13 -28.73
N LYS A 56 -5.49 5.43 -29.05
CA LYS A 56 -6.20 6.07 -30.16
C LYS A 56 -5.89 5.39 -31.50
N LYS A 57 -4.62 5.06 -31.75
CA LYS A 57 -4.20 4.34 -32.97
C LYS A 57 -4.88 2.97 -33.13
N HIS A 58 -5.22 2.33 -32.01
CA HIS A 58 -5.84 1.00 -31.98
C HIS A 58 -7.35 1.06 -31.72
N GLY A 59 -7.98 2.24 -31.84
CA GLY A 59 -9.43 2.39 -31.64
C GLY A 59 -9.88 2.19 -30.19
N LYS A 60 -8.97 2.36 -29.22
CA LYS A 60 -9.23 2.20 -27.78
C LYS A 60 -9.12 3.55 -27.06
N THR A 61 -9.76 3.64 -25.91
CA THR A 61 -9.53 4.69 -24.91
C THR A 61 -8.52 4.22 -23.86
N LEU A 62 -8.02 5.15 -23.03
CA LEU A 62 -7.22 4.80 -21.86
C LEU A 62 -8.01 3.92 -20.87
N TYR A 63 -9.33 4.13 -20.80
CA TYR A 63 -10.22 3.35 -19.95
C TYR A 63 -10.29 1.89 -20.41
N ASP A 64 -10.41 1.65 -21.72
CA ASP A 64 -10.41 0.28 -22.27
C ASP A 64 -9.10 -0.44 -21.95
N MET A 65 -7.96 0.23 -22.11
CA MET A 65 -6.66 -0.35 -21.72
C MET A 65 -6.56 -0.60 -20.21
N MET A 66 -7.11 0.27 -19.38
CA MET A 66 -7.18 0.04 -17.93
C MET A 66 -8.02 -1.20 -17.59
N LEU A 67 -9.17 -1.39 -18.26
CA LEU A 67 -9.98 -2.60 -18.09
C LEU A 67 -9.23 -3.87 -18.53
N GLU A 68 -8.48 -3.82 -19.63
CA GLU A 68 -7.63 -4.93 -20.06
C GLU A 68 -6.53 -5.28 -19.04
N ILE A 69 -5.96 -4.28 -18.36
CA ILE A 69 -5.00 -4.49 -17.27
C ILE A 69 -5.68 -5.21 -16.10
N TYR A 70 -6.89 -4.80 -15.72
CA TYR A 70 -7.63 -5.47 -14.65
C TYR A 70 -8.01 -6.90 -15.02
N GLU A 71 -8.46 -7.15 -16.24
CA GLU A 71 -8.79 -8.50 -16.70
C GLU A 71 -7.55 -9.41 -16.68
N LYS A 72 -6.38 -8.87 -17.04
CA LYS A 72 -5.13 -9.64 -17.08
C LYS A 72 -4.54 -9.93 -15.70
N TYR A 73 -4.56 -8.96 -14.78
CA TYR A 73 -3.81 -9.04 -13.52
C TYR A 73 -4.68 -9.10 -12.26
N GLY A 74 -5.97 -8.80 -12.38
CA GLY A 74 -6.94 -8.75 -11.29
C GLY A 74 -7.47 -7.35 -11.00
N TYR A 75 -8.68 -7.30 -10.47
CA TYR A 75 -9.39 -6.06 -10.13
C TYR A 75 -8.99 -5.61 -8.73
N TYR A 76 -7.86 -4.93 -8.61
CA TYR A 76 -7.42 -4.37 -7.34
C TYR A 76 -8.14 -3.06 -7.03
N LYS A 77 -8.55 -2.90 -5.77
CA LYS A 77 -9.13 -1.65 -5.27
C LYS A 77 -8.54 -1.32 -3.92
N GLU A 78 -8.12 -0.07 -3.77
CA GLU A 78 -7.50 0.44 -2.55
C GLU A 78 -8.34 1.57 -1.94
N THR A 79 -8.26 1.73 -0.63
CA THR A 79 -8.87 2.83 0.11
C THR A 79 -8.05 3.19 1.36
N GLN A 80 -8.43 4.29 2.01
CA GLN A 80 -7.89 4.66 3.31
C GLN A 80 -9.00 5.03 4.30
N TYR A 81 -8.76 4.75 5.57
CA TYR A 81 -9.57 5.21 6.69
C TYR A 81 -8.67 5.91 7.71
N ALA A 82 -9.05 7.09 8.18
CA ALA A 82 -8.26 7.86 9.13
C ALA A 82 -9.05 8.17 10.39
N ILE A 83 -8.44 7.96 11.55
CA ILE A 83 -8.96 8.39 12.85
C ILE A 83 -8.10 9.57 13.30
N THR A 84 -8.74 10.69 13.65
CA THR A 84 -8.08 11.84 14.28
C THR A 84 -8.69 12.06 15.64
N LEU A 85 -7.89 11.95 16.70
CA LEU A 85 -8.32 12.13 18.08
C LEU A 85 -7.86 13.50 18.56
N LYS A 86 -8.80 14.32 19.04
CA LYS A 86 -8.51 15.67 19.53
C LYS A 86 -8.11 15.64 21.00
N GLY A 87 -7.34 16.64 21.43
CA GLY A 87 -6.96 16.86 22.83
C GLY A 87 -5.60 16.26 23.22
N ILE A 88 -5.18 16.56 24.45
CA ILE A 88 -3.85 16.21 25.00
C ILE A 88 -3.61 14.69 24.99
N ASP A 89 -4.68 13.91 25.17
CA ASP A 89 -4.58 12.44 25.23
C ASP A 89 -4.74 11.75 23.87
N GLY A 90 -4.97 12.50 22.78
CA GLY A 90 -5.17 11.91 21.45
C GLY A 90 -4.00 11.03 21.02
N SER A 91 -2.76 11.50 21.18
CA SER A 91 -1.56 10.71 20.87
C SER A 91 -1.42 9.45 21.72
N LYS A 92 -1.83 9.49 23.00
CA LYS A 92 -1.80 8.31 23.89
C LYS A 92 -2.81 7.26 23.44
N GLN A 93 -4.01 7.69 23.04
CA GLN A 93 -5.04 6.78 22.53
C GLN A 93 -4.59 6.13 21.21
N ILE A 94 -3.96 6.89 20.31
CA ILE A 94 -3.37 6.34 19.08
C ILE A 94 -2.26 5.31 19.38
N ALA A 95 -1.39 5.61 20.35
CA ALA A 95 -0.37 4.66 20.79
C ALA A 95 -1.01 3.38 21.35
N ALA A 96 -2.05 3.51 22.18
CA ALA A 96 -2.78 2.37 22.73
C ALA A 96 -3.44 1.50 21.64
N ILE A 97 -3.97 2.10 20.56
CA ILE A 97 -4.48 1.35 19.40
C ILE A 97 -3.36 0.53 18.75
N MET A 98 -2.20 1.15 18.48
CA MET A 98 -1.05 0.44 17.89
C MET A 98 -0.55 -0.68 18.79
N ASP A 99 -0.48 -0.45 20.11
CA ASP A 99 -0.06 -1.45 21.08
C ASP A 99 -1.07 -2.60 21.18
N LYS A 100 -2.38 -2.33 21.16
CA LYS A 100 -3.45 -3.35 21.09
C LYS A 100 -3.28 -4.21 19.84
N LEU A 101 -3.16 -3.58 18.66
CA LEU A 101 -2.97 -4.28 17.39
C LEU A 101 -1.68 -5.09 17.34
N ARG A 102 -0.61 -4.63 18.00
CA ARG A 102 0.69 -5.30 18.03
C ARG A 102 0.74 -6.47 19.02
N SER A 103 0.11 -6.32 20.19
CA SER A 103 0.11 -7.32 21.26
C SER A 103 -0.94 -8.40 21.06
N ASN A 104 -2.06 -8.06 20.43
CA ASN A 104 -3.14 -8.98 20.11
C ASN A 104 -3.65 -8.72 18.68
N PRO A 105 -2.86 -9.10 17.65
CA PRO A 105 -3.24 -8.84 16.27
C PRO A 105 -4.54 -9.58 15.91
N PRO A 106 -5.43 -8.95 15.14
CA PRO A 106 -6.61 -9.62 14.61
C PRO A 106 -6.21 -10.88 13.84
N LYS A 107 -7.00 -11.95 13.98
CA LYS A 107 -6.81 -13.17 13.18
C LYS A 107 -7.57 -13.11 11.86
N LYS A 108 -8.53 -12.20 11.75
CA LYS A 108 -9.38 -11.98 10.57
C LYS A 108 -9.92 -10.55 10.53
N PHE A 109 -10.34 -10.11 9.35
CA PHE A 109 -11.19 -8.96 9.11
C PHE A 109 -12.38 -9.44 8.26
N GLY A 110 -13.55 -9.64 8.87
CA GLY A 110 -14.66 -10.36 8.25
C GLY A 110 -14.24 -11.76 7.78
N GLU A 111 -14.44 -12.03 6.50
CA GLU A 111 -14.10 -13.30 5.83
C GLU A 111 -12.60 -13.43 5.45
N LEU A 112 -11.80 -12.37 5.64
CA LEU A 112 -10.39 -12.36 5.26
C LEU A 112 -9.52 -12.74 6.46
N ASP A 113 -8.96 -13.95 6.45
CA ASP A 113 -7.98 -14.38 7.45
C ASP A 113 -6.68 -13.60 7.32
N VAL A 114 -6.07 -13.25 8.45
CA VAL A 114 -4.72 -12.70 8.49
C VAL A 114 -3.73 -13.85 8.36
N VAL A 115 -2.95 -13.84 7.28
CA VAL A 115 -1.94 -14.86 6.99
C VAL A 115 -0.62 -14.50 7.67
N ARG A 116 -0.24 -13.22 7.62
CA ARG A 116 0.99 -12.72 8.23
C ARG A 116 0.79 -11.34 8.84
N VAL A 117 1.55 -11.08 9.90
CA VAL A 117 1.67 -9.75 10.51
C VAL A 117 3.11 -9.28 10.35
N ARG A 118 3.32 -8.10 9.79
CA ARG A 118 4.63 -7.46 9.66
C ARG A 118 4.68 -6.25 10.59
N ASP A 119 5.57 -6.31 11.57
CA ASP A 119 5.86 -5.22 12.48
C ASP A 119 7.20 -4.59 12.08
N TYR A 120 7.13 -3.46 11.39
CA TYR A 120 8.32 -2.75 10.94
C TYR A 120 9.06 -2.06 12.08
N GLU A 121 8.44 -1.87 13.25
CA GLU A 121 9.12 -1.29 14.41
C GLU A 121 10.01 -2.32 15.09
N LYS A 122 9.50 -3.56 15.17
CA LYS A 122 10.22 -4.71 15.72
C LYS A 122 11.12 -5.42 14.70
N ASP A 123 11.01 -5.10 13.42
CA ASP A 123 11.65 -5.81 12.31
C ASP A 123 11.31 -7.31 12.33
N VAL A 124 10.02 -7.63 12.44
CA VAL A 124 9.54 -9.02 12.48
C VAL A 124 8.33 -9.19 11.59
N ILE A 125 8.35 -10.23 10.76
CA ILE A 125 7.21 -10.81 10.07
C ILE A 125 6.87 -12.12 10.76
N THR A 126 5.61 -12.30 11.13
CA THR A 126 5.10 -13.52 11.78
C THR A 126 4.06 -14.18 10.88
N GLU A 127 4.27 -15.44 10.50
CA GLU A 127 3.24 -16.26 9.84
C GLU A 127 2.30 -16.83 10.89
N LEU A 128 1.01 -16.49 10.82
CA LEU A 128 0.06 -16.84 11.87
C LEU A 128 -0.26 -18.34 11.91
N ALA A 129 -0.23 -19.03 10.77
CA ALA A 129 -0.52 -20.46 10.69
C ALA A 129 0.56 -21.33 11.36
N THR A 130 1.83 -20.89 11.34
CA THR A 130 2.98 -21.70 11.78
C THR A 130 3.70 -21.11 13.00
N GLY A 131 3.48 -19.82 13.29
CA GLY A 131 4.24 -19.07 14.29
C GLY A 131 5.68 -18.75 13.87
N LYS A 132 6.09 -19.08 12.64
CA LYS A 132 7.44 -18.78 12.15
C LYS A 132 7.64 -17.27 12.01
N THR A 133 8.84 -16.82 12.35
CA THR A 133 9.23 -15.40 12.25
C THR A 133 10.47 -15.20 11.40
N TYR A 134 10.54 -14.05 10.72
CA TYR A 134 11.70 -13.62 9.94
C TYR A 134 11.75 -12.08 9.87
N PRO A 135 12.92 -11.47 9.59
CA PRO A 135 13.03 -10.02 9.55
C PRO A 135 12.26 -9.40 8.37
N THR A 136 11.86 -8.15 8.52
CA THR A 136 11.29 -7.37 7.40
C THR A 136 12.35 -6.97 6.39
N GLY A 137 13.61 -6.82 6.85
CA GLY A 137 14.72 -6.36 6.01
C GLY A 137 14.62 -4.89 5.60
N LEU A 138 13.73 -4.14 6.24
CA LEU A 138 13.46 -2.73 5.94
C LEU A 138 13.77 -1.83 7.14
N PRO A 139 14.01 -0.53 6.92
CA PRO A 139 14.23 0.42 8.01
C PRO A 139 13.06 0.46 9.00
N LYS A 140 13.38 0.65 10.28
CA LYS A 140 12.37 0.72 11.33
C LYS A 140 11.38 1.84 11.12
N SER A 141 10.10 1.54 11.31
CA SER A 141 9.00 2.50 11.26
C SER A 141 7.83 1.96 12.08
N ASN A 142 7.10 2.84 12.79
CA ASN A 142 5.89 2.44 13.53
C ASN A 142 4.76 2.16 12.53
N VAL A 143 4.74 0.95 11.98
CA VAL A 143 3.80 0.46 10.97
C VAL A 143 3.54 -1.01 11.25
N LEU A 144 2.25 -1.38 11.24
CA LEU A 144 1.82 -2.77 11.22
C LEU A 144 1.18 -3.06 9.86
N TYR A 145 1.55 -4.17 9.24
CA TYR A 145 1.00 -4.62 7.97
C TYR A 145 0.44 -6.03 8.11
N PHE A 146 -0.80 -6.21 7.71
CA PHE A 146 -1.55 -7.45 7.78
C PHE A 146 -1.72 -7.98 6.36
N ASP A 147 -0.98 -9.04 6.03
CA ASP A 147 -1.20 -9.80 4.80
C ASP A 147 -2.46 -10.63 5.00
N LEU A 148 -3.49 -10.43 4.17
CA LEU A 148 -4.75 -11.14 4.24
C LEU A 148 -4.84 -12.19 3.14
N THR A 149 -5.82 -13.09 3.23
CA THR A 149 -6.15 -14.00 2.13
C THR A 149 -6.59 -13.23 0.87
N ASN A 150 -6.57 -13.91 -0.28
CA ASN A 150 -6.99 -13.35 -1.59
C ASN A 150 -6.24 -12.08 -2.01
N ASP A 151 -4.92 -12.03 -1.80
CA ASP A 151 -4.05 -10.90 -2.13
C ASP A 151 -4.53 -9.56 -1.53
N SER A 152 -5.34 -9.61 -0.47
CA SER A 152 -5.85 -8.44 0.23
C SER A 152 -4.91 -8.06 1.37
N TRP A 153 -4.98 -6.81 1.82
CA TRP A 153 -4.08 -6.32 2.85
C TRP A 153 -4.67 -5.14 3.63
N CYS A 154 -4.17 -4.96 4.85
CA CYS A 154 -4.45 -3.80 5.68
C CYS A 154 -3.16 -3.31 6.34
N CYS A 155 -2.95 -2.01 6.43
CA CYS A 155 -1.76 -1.39 7.00
C CYS A 155 -2.17 -0.28 7.96
N ALA A 156 -1.71 -0.36 9.21
CA ALA A 156 -1.94 0.64 10.23
C ALA A 156 -0.67 1.49 10.44
N ARG A 157 -0.82 2.82 10.32
CA ARG A 157 0.28 3.78 10.44
C ARG A 157 -0.14 5.04 11.19
N PRO A 158 0.36 5.28 12.42
CA PRO A 158 0.19 6.55 13.11
C PRO A 158 0.98 7.66 12.42
N SER A 159 0.48 8.89 12.53
CA SER A 159 1.21 10.10 12.22
C SER A 159 2.22 10.37 13.33
N GLY A 160 3.42 10.80 12.96
CA GLY A 160 4.47 11.17 13.92
C GLY A 160 4.29 12.57 14.52
N THR A 161 3.46 13.41 13.90
CA THR A 161 3.32 14.83 14.26
C THR A 161 1.90 15.22 14.67
N GLU A 162 0.90 14.42 14.31
CA GLU A 162 -0.51 14.68 14.60
C GLU A 162 -1.10 13.49 15.37
N PRO A 163 -2.11 13.69 16.25
CA PRO A 163 -2.83 12.62 16.92
C PRO A 163 -3.80 11.93 15.94
N LYS A 164 -3.24 11.28 14.93
CA LYS A 164 -3.93 10.71 13.77
C LYS A 164 -3.33 9.35 13.43
N ILE A 165 -4.16 8.37 13.13
CA ILE A 165 -3.75 7.09 12.57
C ILE A 165 -4.47 6.88 11.25
N LYS A 166 -3.73 6.36 10.26
CA LYS A 166 -4.27 5.97 8.96
C LYS A 166 -4.21 4.46 8.82
N PHE A 167 -5.30 3.91 8.33
CA PHE A 167 -5.43 2.56 7.83
C PHE A 167 -5.48 2.64 6.31
N TYR A 168 -4.61 1.90 5.65
CA TYR A 168 -4.62 1.71 4.20
C TYR A 168 -5.03 0.27 3.94
N MET A 169 -5.94 0.05 3.00
CA MET A 169 -6.38 -1.29 2.66
C MET A 169 -6.45 -1.48 1.16
N GLY A 170 -6.18 -2.70 0.72
CA GLY A 170 -6.37 -3.13 -0.65
C GLY A 170 -7.04 -4.49 -0.70
N VAL A 171 -7.87 -4.68 -1.71
CA VAL A 171 -8.54 -5.96 -1.99
C VAL A 171 -8.36 -6.34 -3.45
N LYS A 172 -8.53 -7.62 -3.73
CA LYS A 172 -8.63 -8.15 -5.10
C LYS A 172 -10.04 -8.70 -5.36
N GLY A 173 -10.73 -8.07 -6.31
CA GLY A 173 -12.02 -8.50 -6.79
C GLY A 173 -11.96 -9.36 -8.06
N THR A 174 -13.12 -9.87 -8.46
CA THR A 174 -13.35 -10.54 -9.75
C THR A 174 -13.95 -9.61 -10.80
N SER A 175 -14.39 -8.42 -10.39
CA SER A 175 -14.88 -7.33 -11.23
C SER A 175 -14.67 -5.99 -10.52
N LEU A 176 -14.92 -4.87 -11.21
CA LEU A 176 -14.89 -3.55 -10.59
C LEU A 176 -15.90 -3.41 -9.44
N GLU A 177 -17.11 -3.95 -9.62
CA GLU A 177 -18.17 -3.92 -8.62
C GLU A 177 -17.85 -4.81 -7.43
N ASP A 178 -17.36 -6.03 -7.67
CA ASP A 178 -16.94 -6.95 -6.61
C ASP A 178 -15.78 -6.36 -5.79
N ALA A 179 -14.77 -5.76 -6.45
CA ALA A 179 -13.66 -5.09 -5.78
C ALA A 179 -14.13 -3.91 -4.92
N GLN A 180 -15.11 -3.14 -5.40
CA GLN A 180 -15.72 -2.04 -4.64
C GLN A 180 -16.45 -2.57 -3.39
N ASN A 181 -17.29 -3.58 -3.54
CA ASN A 181 -18.03 -4.17 -2.41
C ASN A 181 -17.08 -4.76 -1.36
N LYS A 182 -16.02 -5.46 -1.81
CA LYS A 182 -15.00 -6.03 -0.92
C LYS A 182 -14.24 -4.96 -0.15
N VAL A 183 -13.87 -3.85 -0.79
CA VAL A 183 -13.10 -2.79 -0.09
C VAL A 183 -13.97 -2.09 0.95
N GLU A 184 -15.26 -1.92 0.68
CA GLU A 184 -16.23 -1.39 1.65
C GLU A 184 -16.44 -2.33 2.84
N ALA A 185 -16.60 -3.63 2.57
CA ALA A 185 -16.71 -4.65 3.61
C ALA A 185 -15.45 -4.68 4.50
N LEU A 186 -14.26 -4.74 3.91
CA LEU A 186 -13.00 -4.67 4.67
C LEU A 186 -12.89 -3.37 5.48
N THR A 187 -13.37 -2.24 4.95
CA THR A 187 -13.41 -0.97 5.68
C THR A 187 -14.32 -1.03 6.91
N ALA A 188 -15.48 -1.67 6.80
CA ALA A 188 -16.37 -1.86 7.94
C ALA A 188 -15.75 -2.77 9.01
N GLU A 189 -15.13 -3.86 8.61
CA GLU A 189 -14.47 -4.82 9.51
C GLU A 189 -13.25 -4.22 10.22
N VAL A 190 -12.44 -3.41 9.52
CA VAL A 190 -11.34 -2.67 10.14
C VAL A 190 -11.87 -1.72 11.22
N LYS A 191 -12.99 -1.03 10.98
CA LYS A 191 -13.61 -0.16 12.01
C LYS A 191 -14.08 -0.98 13.22
N ALA A 192 -14.76 -2.10 12.99
CA ALA A 192 -15.28 -2.96 14.05
C ALA A 192 -14.18 -3.56 14.96
N VAL A 193 -12.98 -3.82 14.42
CA VAL A 193 -11.82 -4.28 15.20
C VAL A 193 -11.25 -3.20 16.13
N LEU A 194 -11.45 -1.92 15.77
CA LEU A 194 -10.91 -0.78 16.51
C LEU A 194 -11.82 -0.33 17.65
N ASP A 195 -13.12 -0.63 17.56
CA ASP A 195 -14.09 -0.47 18.64
C ASP A 195 -13.79 -1.43 19.83
#